data_AF-A0A958J914-F1
#
_entry.id   AF-A0A958J914-F1
#
_cell.length_a   1.000
_cell.length_b   1.000
_cell.length_c   1.000
_cell.angle_alpha   90.00
_cell.angle_beta   90.00
_cell.angle_gamma   90.00
#
_symmetry.space_group_name_H-M   'P 1'
#
loop_
_entity.id
_entity.type
_entity.pdbx_description
1 polymer ?
#
loop_
_entity_poly.entity_id
_entity_poly.type
_entity_poly.pdbx_seq_one_letter_code
_entity_poly.pdbx_strand_id
1 'polypeptide(L)'
;GGRVDAATQIKDLLLNTKLRTLAYVNKRAISAGALISLSCKEIGMTPGSSIGAATVVDQGGNKASEKYISYFRSEMGATAERNGRDRLIAEGMVDEDVVVEGLSEKGKLITLTAEDALKWKMADYLAPTLEAFIDSLKLSEEKLVYTEITWAEKLVRFLTDPVVSSALMSLGLIGLFFEIKSPGWGVPGTLGLICLALFFGSHYIINLASSIEIILFFVGVGLLLVEIFVIPGFGVAGIAGIACIVGGLYLSMVGALENVTMPELAGAAYRLGGALLGTILGAMVLARFFPRTSIWRRLSLGSEFTRDKGYVSSDDYSSYVGKIGVAHTPLRPSGVGIFDDKRLDVVTEGEFIEAEQPIKIVRVEGYRLIVREEKARSHRRDSAAG
;
A
#
# COMPACT_ATOMS: atom_id res chain seq x y z
N GLY A 1 12.90 25.73 -7.84
CA GLY A 1 13.43 24.63 -7.02
C GLY A 1 12.70 23.34 -7.33
N GLY A 2 13.15 22.22 -6.77
CA GLY A 2 12.59 20.90 -7.04
C GLY A 2 13.61 19.80 -6.78
N ARG A 3 13.28 18.56 -7.14
CA ARG A 3 14.21 17.43 -7.05
C ARG A 3 15.33 17.57 -8.08
N VAL A 4 16.53 17.12 -7.71
CA VAL A 4 17.75 17.21 -8.54
C VAL A 4 17.67 16.29 -9.76
N ASP A 5 17.11 15.09 -9.61
CA ASP A 5 16.91 14.12 -10.68
C ASP A 5 15.99 14.67 -11.80
N ALA A 6 14.84 15.24 -11.43
CA ALA A 6 13.93 15.86 -12.38
C ALA A 6 14.59 17.06 -13.09
N ALA A 7 15.35 17.88 -12.36
CA ALA A 7 16.06 19.02 -12.92
C ALA A 7 17.12 18.60 -13.94
N THR A 8 17.89 17.55 -13.63
CA THR A 8 18.92 17.00 -14.53
C THR A 8 18.32 16.35 -15.77
N GLN A 9 17.20 15.62 -15.65
CA GLN A 9 16.46 15.09 -16.80
C GLN A 9 15.94 16.20 -17.71
N ILE A 10 15.35 17.27 -17.15
CA ILE A 10 14.89 18.43 -17.93
C ILE A 10 16.07 19.11 -18.62
N LYS A 11 17.18 19.31 -17.90
CA LYS A 11 18.44 19.84 -18.45
C LYS A 11 18.91 19.02 -19.65
N ASP A 12 18.97 17.69 -19.53
CA ASP A 12 19.41 16.82 -20.63
C ASP A 12 18.47 16.90 -21.85
N LEU A 13 17.15 16.94 -21.63
CA LEU A 13 16.17 17.13 -22.70
C LEU A 13 16.34 18.48 -23.42
N LEU A 14 16.54 19.57 -22.67
CA LEU A 14 16.74 20.92 -23.20
C LEU A 14 18.07 21.04 -23.96
N LEU A 15 19.12 20.37 -23.50
CA LEU A 15 20.43 20.43 -24.12
C LEU A 15 20.55 19.54 -25.37
N ASN A 16 19.77 18.46 -25.45
CA ASN A 16 19.80 17.50 -26.56
C ASN A 16 18.73 17.78 -27.63
N THR A 17 17.80 18.68 -27.38
CA THR A 17 16.81 19.09 -28.38
C THR A 17 17.45 19.89 -29.53
N LYS A 18 16.87 19.77 -30.72
CA LYS A 18 17.24 20.58 -31.90
C LYS A 18 16.49 21.92 -31.94
N LEU A 19 15.48 22.09 -31.08
CA LEU A 19 14.69 23.32 -31.00
C LEU A 19 15.49 24.43 -30.30
N ARG A 20 15.25 25.68 -30.69
CA ARG A 20 15.74 26.85 -29.94
C ARG A 20 15.01 26.92 -28.60
N THR A 21 15.76 26.82 -27.50
CA THR A 21 15.21 26.84 -26.14
C THR A 21 15.38 28.22 -25.51
N LEU A 22 14.29 28.75 -24.95
CA LEU A 22 14.24 30.08 -24.34
C LEU A 22 13.75 29.91 -22.89
N ALA A 23 14.46 30.50 -21.93
CA ALA A 23 13.97 30.62 -20.56
C ALA A 23 13.51 32.05 -20.30
N TYR A 24 12.35 32.20 -19.67
CA TYR A 24 11.87 33.50 -19.19
C TYR A 24 11.69 33.49 -17.68
N VAL A 25 12.55 34.21 -16.96
CA VAL A 25 12.53 34.31 -15.50
C VAL A 25 11.68 35.50 -15.09
N ASN A 26 10.40 35.23 -14.82
CA ASN A 26 9.46 36.26 -14.39
C ASN A 26 9.74 36.77 -12.96
N LYS A 27 9.99 35.85 -12.02
CA LYS A 27 10.24 36.20 -10.60
C LYS A 27 11.56 35.66 -10.09
N ARG A 28 11.72 34.33 -10.07
CA ARG A 28 12.87 33.66 -9.46
C ARG A 28 13.18 32.35 -10.18
N ALA A 29 14.44 32.15 -10.53
CA ALA A 29 15.01 30.90 -11.02
C ALA A 29 16.04 30.39 -9.99
N ILE A 30 15.55 29.92 -8.85
CA ILE A 30 16.40 29.43 -7.74
C ILE A 30 16.48 27.90 -7.70
N SER A 31 17.59 27.38 -7.17
CA SER A 31 17.84 25.94 -7.05
C SER A 31 17.74 25.24 -8.41
N ALA A 32 17.00 24.14 -8.53
CA ALA A 32 16.75 23.46 -9.81
C ALA A 32 16.30 24.41 -10.95
N GLY A 33 15.63 25.52 -10.63
CA GLY A 33 15.22 26.51 -11.63
C GLY A 33 16.39 27.23 -12.30
N ALA A 34 17.50 27.42 -11.57
CA ALA A 34 18.72 27.99 -12.12
C ALA A 34 19.33 27.05 -13.17
N LEU A 35 19.47 25.77 -12.84
CA LEU A 35 19.97 24.75 -13.77
C LEU A 35 19.14 24.68 -15.05
N ILE A 36 17.81 24.59 -14.91
CA ILE A 36 16.89 24.53 -16.06
C ILE A 36 17.02 25.79 -16.92
N SER A 37 17.13 26.97 -16.31
CA SER A 37 17.31 28.22 -17.05
C SER A 37 18.64 28.25 -17.81
N LEU A 38 19.74 27.86 -17.16
CA LEU A 38 21.08 27.78 -17.77
C LEU A 38 21.16 26.73 -18.89
N SER A 39 20.26 25.75 -18.89
CA SER A 39 20.14 24.74 -19.95
C SER A 39 19.54 25.30 -21.24
N CYS A 40 18.85 26.44 -21.18
CA CYS A 40 18.30 27.11 -22.36
C CYS A 40 19.37 27.91 -23.11
N LYS A 41 19.16 28.08 -24.43
CA LYS A 41 20.07 28.87 -25.28
C LYS A 41 20.05 30.34 -24.90
N GLU A 42 18.87 30.91 -24.70
CA GLU A 42 18.72 32.31 -24.28
C GLU A 42 17.83 32.43 -23.05
N ILE A 43 18.15 33.42 -22.22
CA ILE A 43 17.48 33.69 -20.96
C ILE A 43 17.06 35.16 -20.93
N GLY A 44 15.74 35.39 -20.87
CA GLY A 44 15.15 36.68 -20.57
C GLY A 44 14.78 36.76 -19.09
N MET A 45 15.01 37.91 -18.47
CA MET A 45 14.69 38.14 -17.06
C MET A 45 13.87 39.42 -16.88
N THR A 46 12.86 39.38 -16.02
CA THR A 46 12.14 40.59 -15.59
C THR A 46 13.03 41.42 -14.68
N PRO A 47 13.09 42.77 -14.83
CA PRO A 47 13.77 43.62 -13.85
C PRO A 47 13.32 43.34 -12.42
N GLY A 48 14.28 43.21 -11.49
CA GLY A 48 14.01 42.80 -10.11
C GLY A 48 13.78 41.30 -9.87
N SER A 49 13.86 40.45 -10.91
CA SER A 49 13.91 39.00 -10.75
C SER A 49 15.30 38.50 -10.35
N SER A 50 15.42 37.22 -9.98
CA SER A 50 16.71 36.63 -9.58
C SER A 50 16.95 35.21 -10.07
N ILE A 51 18.22 34.83 -10.19
CA ILE A 51 18.70 33.49 -10.58
C ILE A 51 19.89 33.06 -9.71
N GLY A 52 19.97 31.78 -9.35
CA GLY A 52 21.07 31.22 -8.54
C GLY A 52 20.60 30.53 -7.26
N ALA A 53 21.31 30.69 -6.15
CA ALA A 53 21.00 30.07 -4.84
C ALA A 53 20.63 28.58 -4.99
N ALA A 54 21.59 27.80 -5.46
CA ALA A 54 21.40 26.46 -5.97
C ALA A 54 22.10 25.35 -5.21
N THR A 55 22.51 25.62 -3.97
CA THR A 55 23.00 24.58 -3.05
C THR A 55 21.98 23.48 -2.86
N VAL A 56 22.45 22.23 -2.92
CA VAL A 56 21.63 21.05 -2.70
C VAL A 56 21.33 20.93 -1.20
N VAL A 57 20.06 20.74 -0.87
CA VAL A 57 19.58 20.53 0.50
C VAL A 57 18.88 19.18 0.63
N ASP A 58 18.91 18.61 1.83
CA ASP A 58 18.14 17.42 2.16
C ASP A 58 16.66 17.74 2.46
N GLN A 59 15.86 16.73 2.81
CA GLN A 59 14.44 16.93 3.14
C GLN A 59 14.22 17.77 4.41
N GLY A 60 15.24 17.88 5.27
CA GLY A 60 15.22 18.73 6.46
C GLY A 60 15.63 20.19 6.17
N GLY A 61 15.99 20.51 4.92
CA GLY A 61 16.49 21.82 4.53
C GLY A 61 17.96 22.07 4.91
N ASN A 62 18.68 21.04 5.37
CA ASN A 62 20.10 21.16 5.69
C ASN A 62 20.94 21.00 4.42
N LYS A 63 22.11 21.63 4.39
CA LYS A 63 23.09 21.49 3.31
C LYS A 63 23.43 20.00 3.13
N ALA A 64 23.32 19.51 1.89
CA ALA A 64 23.62 18.13 1.55
C ALA A 64 25.13 17.83 1.72
N SER A 65 25.49 16.55 1.68
CA SER A 65 26.90 16.16 1.79
C SER A 65 27.74 16.70 0.61
N GLU A 66 29.03 16.88 0.84
CA GLU A 66 29.97 17.40 -0.18
C GLU A 66 29.93 16.59 -1.47
N LYS A 67 29.65 15.29 -1.41
CA LYS A 67 29.47 14.45 -2.60
C LYS A 67 28.37 14.99 -3.52
N TYR A 68 27.21 15.39 -2.98
CA TYR A 68 26.09 15.91 -3.76
C TYR A 68 26.35 17.33 -4.24
N ILE A 69 26.95 18.16 -3.40
CA ILE A 69 27.32 19.54 -3.75
C ILE A 69 28.33 19.52 -4.89
N SER A 70 29.40 18.73 -4.78
CA SER A 70 30.43 18.63 -5.79
C SER A 70 29.88 18.13 -7.14
N TYR A 71 29.02 17.11 -7.11
CA TYR A 71 28.32 16.64 -8.31
C TYR A 71 27.48 17.76 -8.94
N PHE A 72 26.61 18.40 -8.16
CA PHE A 72 25.69 19.42 -8.69
C PHE A 72 26.40 20.70 -9.13
N ARG A 73 27.49 21.07 -8.46
CA ARG A 73 28.42 22.14 -8.86
C ARG A 73 28.98 21.86 -10.25
N SER A 74 29.52 20.66 -10.47
CA SER A 74 30.04 20.24 -11.78
C SER A 74 28.94 20.25 -12.86
N GLU A 75 27.75 19.76 -12.54
CA GLU A 75 26.59 19.76 -13.45
C GLU A 75 26.17 21.18 -13.86
N MET A 76 26.06 22.10 -12.89
CA MET A 76 25.74 23.51 -13.14
C MET A 76 26.82 24.19 -14.00
N GLY A 77 28.09 24.01 -13.64
CA GLY A 77 29.22 24.56 -14.37
C GLY A 77 29.29 24.08 -15.82
N ALA A 78 29.20 22.77 -16.04
CA ALA A 78 29.23 22.18 -17.38
C ALA A 78 28.01 22.61 -18.23
N THR A 79 26.85 22.77 -17.61
CA THR A 79 25.63 23.24 -18.30
C THR A 79 25.79 24.68 -18.77
N ALA A 80 26.30 25.56 -17.90
CA ALA A 80 26.56 26.95 -18.24
C ALA A 80 27.57 27.05 -19.40
N GLU A 81 28.70 26.34 -19.29
CA GLU A 81 29.76 26.31 -20.29
C GLU A 81 29.25 25.85 -21.66
N ARG A 82 28.43 24.79 -21.70
CA ARG A 82 27.84 24.27 -22.95
C ARG A 82 26.97 25.29 -23.69
N ASN A 83 26.39 26.25 -22.97
CA ASN A 83 25.61 27.34 -23.55
C ASN A 83 26.37 28.69 -23.57
N GLY A 84 27.70 28.67 -23.40
CA GLY A 84 28.55 29.85 -23.51
C GLY A 84 28.48 30.82 -22.33
N ARG A 85 28.01 30.35 -21.17
CA ARG A 85 27.94 31.12 -19.91
C ARG A 85 29.11 30.77 -18.99
N ASP A 86 29.41 31.67 -18.07
CA ASP A 86 30.55 31.52 -17.18
C ASP A 86 30.35 30.34 -16.21
N ARG A 87 31.29 29.38 -16.28
CA ARG A 87 31.30 28.18 -15.46
C ARG A 87 31.42 28.50 -13.98
N LEU A 88 32.34 29.38 -13.59
CA LEU A 88 32.63 29.69 -12.18
C LEU A 88 31.46 30.40 -11.52
N ILE A 89 30.77 31.28 -12.26
CA ILE A 89 29.55 31.92 -11.74
C ILE A 89 28.47 30.87 -11.47
N ALA A 90 28.26 29.92 -12.38
CA ALA A 90 27.28 28.84 -12.19
C ALA A 90 27.68 27.88 -11.05
N GLU A 91 28.97 27.56 -10.90
CA GLU A 91 29.48 26.78 -9.78
C GLU A 91 29.29 27.50 -8.44
N GLY A 92 29.55 28.81 -8.39
CA GLY A 92 29.32 29.66 -7.21
C GLY A 92 27.85 29.87 -6.85
N MET A 93 26.91 29.56 -7.76
CA MET A 93 25.50 29.46 -7.39
C MET A 93 25.23 28.25 -6.48
N VAL A 94 26.04 27.20 -6.57
CA VAL A 94 25.87 25.95 -5.82
C VAL A 94 26.72 25.94 -4.55
N ASP A 95 27.96 26.40 -4.67
CA ASP A 95 28.97 26.29 -3.63
C ASP A 95 29.54 27.66 -3.25
N GLU A 96 29.40 27.99 -1.97
CA GLU A 96 29.83 29.24 -1.36
C GLU A 96 31.35 29.39 -1.24
N ASP A 97 32.10 28.30 -1.43
CA ASP A 97 33.57 28.34 -1.51
C ASP A 97 34.10 28.75 -2.89
N VAL A 98 33.25 28.76 -3.93
CA VAL A 98 33.61 29.23 -5.27
C VAL A 98 33.45 30.75 -5.33
N VAL A 99 34.58 31.44 -5.40
CA VAL A 99 34.65 32.91 -5.40
C VAL A 99 34.90 33.43 -6.81
N VAL A 100 34.06 34.36 -7.24
CA VAL A 100 34.25 35.12 -8.49
C VAL A 100 34.59 36.55 -8.12
N GLU A 101 35.78 36.99 -8.54
CA GLU A 101 36.29 38.33 -8.21
C GLU A 101 35.34 39.43 -8.69
N GLY A 102 35.00 40.35 -7.78
CA GLY A 102 34.07 41.46 -8.07
C GLY A 102 32.59 41.06 -8.08
N LEU A 103 32.25 39.81 -7.78
CA LEU A 103 30.86 39.32 -7.74
C LEU A 103 30.48 38.68 -6.41
N SER A 104 31.33 37.83 -5.84
CA SER A 104 31.05 37.14 -4.58
C SER A 104 32.22 37.17 -3.61
N GLU A 105 31.90 36.98 -2.34
CA GLU A 105 32.86 36.80 -1.25
C GLU A 105 32.82 35.33 -0.80
N LYS A 106 33.95 34.84 -0.25
CA LYS A 106 34.01 33.48 0.30
C LYS A 106 32.95 33.28 1.37
N GLY A 107 32.24 32.14 1.32
CA GLY A 107 31.18 31.79 2.24
C GLY A 107 29.81 32.37 1.88
N LYS A 108 29.66 32.98 0.70
CA LYS A 108 28.36 33.43 0.18
C LYS A 108 28.08 32.82 -1.19
N LEU A 109 26.86 32.32 -1.38
CA LEU A 109 26.38 31.84 -2.66
C LEU A 109 26.16 33.00 -3.64
N ILE A 110 26.43 32.74 -4.91
CA ILE A 110 26.08 33.64 -5.99
C ILE A 110 24.57 33.57 -6.24
N THR A 111 23.91 34.72 -6.10
CA THR A 111 22.54 34.95 -6.55
C THR A 111 22.54 36.26 -7.31
N LEU A 112 22.15 36.21 -8.58
CA LEU A 112 22.17 37.35 -9.46
C LEU A 112 20.79 37.98 -9.54
N THR A 113 20.75 39.31 -9.48
CA THR A 113 19.61 40.09 -9.97
C THR A 113 19.53 39.97 -11.49
N ALA A 114 18.41 40.38 -12.09
CA ALA A 114 18.28 40.41 -13.55
C ALA A 114 19.37 41.29 -14.19
N GLU A 115 19.67 42.42 -13.58
CA GLU A 115 20.67 43.39 -14.04
C GLU A 115 22.09 42.82 -13.92
N ASP A 116 22.43 42.17 -12.80
CA ASP A 116 23.71 41.50 -12.64
C ASP A 116 23.83 40.31 -13.59
N ALA A 117 22.77 39.54 -13.79
CA ALA A 117 22.76 38.43 -14.73
C ALA A 117 23.02 38.89 -16.16
N LEU A 118 22.44 40.02 -16.58
CA LEU A 118 22.75 40.62 -17.88
C LEU A 118 24.20 41.10 -17.94
N LYS A 119 24.66 41.84 -16.93
CA LYS A 119 26.03 42.39 -16.86
C LYS A 119 27.10 41.30 -16.95
N TRP A 120 26.90 40.19 -16.24
CA TRP A 120 27.81 39.04 -16.19
C TRP A 120 27.52 38.00 -17.26
N LYS A 121 26.65 38.30 -18.24
CA LYS A 121 26.28 37.41 -19.36
C LYS A 121 25.74 36.04 -18.93
N MET A 122 25.12 35.99 -17.76
CA MET A 122 24.35 34.83 -17.29
C MET A 122 22.90 34.89 -17.78
N ALA A 123 22.43 36.07 -18.22
CA ALA A 123 21.20 36.28 -18.96
C ALA A 123 21.46 37.16 -20.18
N ASP A 124 20.56 37.10 -21.16
CA ASP A 124 20.74 37.72 -22.46
C ASP A 124 19.87 38.98 -22.63
N TYR A 125 18.70 39.01 -21.97
CA TYR A 125 17.72 40.09 -22.12
C TYR A 125 17.10 40.50 -20.78
N LEU A 126 16.85 41.81 -20.66
CA LEU A 126 15.95 42.36 -19.66
C LEU A 126 14.61 42.66 -20.31
N ALA A 127 13.54 42.02 -19.83
CA ALA A 127 12.22 42.12 -20.41
C ALA A 127 11.13 42.12 -19.33
N PRO A 128 10.35 43.21 -19.17
CA PRO A 128 9.38 43.34 -18.08
C PRO A 128 8.22 42.35 -18.19
N THR A 129 7.89 41.86 -19.39
CA THR A 129 6.87 40.84 -19.63
C THR A 129 7.36 39.78 -20.61
N LEU A 130 6.63 38.66 -20.68
CA LEU A 130 6.94 37.58 -21.62
C LEU A 130 6.80 38.09 -23.07
N GLU A 131 5.80 38.92 -23.33
CA GLU A 131 5.57 39.54 -24.63
C GLU A 131 6.76 40.42 -25.03
N ALA A 132 7.25 41.28 -24.12
CA ALA A 132 8.43 42.10 -24.38
C ALA A 132 9.70 41.26 -24.64
N PHE A 133 9.80 40.09 -24.01
CA PHE A 133 10.90 39.16 -24.26
C PHE A 133 10.78 38.54 -25.66
N ILE A 134 9.60 38.07 -26.05
CA ILE A 134 9.32 37.54 -27.39
C ILE A 134 9.61 38.60 -28.46
N ASP A 135 9.22 39.86 -28.20
CA ASP A 135 9.49 41.00 -29.08
C ASP A 135 10.99 41.26 -29.26
N SER A 136 11.77 41.19 -28.17
CA SER A 136 13.24 41.33 -28.25
C SER A 136 13.91 40.26 -29.12
N LEU A 137 13.26 39.11 -29.27
CA LEU A 137 13.72 38.00 -30.10
C LEU A 137 13.19 38.05 -31.53
N LYS A 138 12.37 39.06 -31.87
CA LYS A 138 11.66 39.21 -33.16
C LYS A 138 10.77 38.01 -33.49
N LEU A 139 10.10 37.46 -32.47
CA LEU A 139 9.21 36.31 -32.58
C LEU A 139 7.72 36.70 -32.47
N SER A 140 7.41 38.00 -32.48
CA SER A 140 6.06 38.54 -32.22
C SER A 140 4.99 38.12 -33.24
N GLU A 141 5.40 37.86 -34.48
CA GLU A 141 4.50 37.45 -35.57
C GLU A 141 4.25 35.93 -35.58
N GLU A 142 4.98 35.18 -34.75
CA GLU A 142 4.83 33.74 -34.65
C GLU A 142 3.58 33.35 -33.85
N LYS A 143 2.97 32.23 -34.22
CA LYS A 143 1.79 31.72 -33.50
C LYS A 143 2.21 31.19 -32.13
N LEU A 144 1.86 31.93 -31.07
CA LEU A 144 2.04 31.47 -29.69
C LEU A 144 1.07 30.35 -29.36
N VAL A 145 1.61 29.18 -29.02
CA VAL A 145 0.85 28.03 -28.54
C VAL A 145 1.21 27.82 -27.07
N TYR A 146 0.26 28.10 -26.19
CA TYR A 146 0.40 27.83 -24.76
C TYR A 146 0.02 26.38 -24.48
N THR A 147 0.90 25.65 -23.81
CA THR A 147 0.61 24.30 -23.31
C THR A 147 0.09 24.41 -21.88
N GLU A 148 -1.14 23.94 -21.66
CA GLU A 148 -1.71 23.83 -20.31
C GLU A 148 -1.59 22.41 -19.78
N ILE A 149 -1.53 22.29 -18.44
CA ILE A 149 -1.58 20.98 -17.77
C ILE A 149 -2.94 20.34 -18.05
N THR A 150 -2.92 19.17 -18.68
CA THR A 150 -4.14 18.42 -19.00
C THR A 150 -4.85 17.90 -17.74
N TRP A 151 -6.15 17.61 -17.82
CA TRP A 151 -6.89 17.02 -16.70
C TRP A 151 -6.29 15.66 -16.29
N ALA A 152 -5.78 14.90 -17.26
CA ALA A 152 -5.13 13.62 -17.04
C ALA A 152 -3.85 13.78 -16.20
N GLU A 153 -3.01 14.78 -16.50
CA GLU A 153 -1.85 15.10 -15.68
C GLU A 153 -2.23 15.54 -14.26
N LYS A 154 -3.30 16.33 -14.09
CA LYS A 154 -3.80 16.72 -12.76
C LYS A 154 -4.22 15.49 -11.96
N LEU A 155 -4.92 14.54 -12.59
CA LEU A 155 -5.32 13.28 -11.96
C LEU A 155 -4.11 12.44 -11.58
N VAL A 156 -3.15 12.24 -12.49
CA VAL A 156 -1.93 11.47 -12.21
C VAL A 156 -1.15 12.11 -11.06
N ARG A 157 -0.95 13.43 -11.08
CA ARG A 157 -0.31 14.19 -9.98
C ARG A 157 -1.01 13.98 -8.65
N PHE A 158 -2.35 13.99 -8.64
CA PHE A 158 -3.14 13.72 -7.44
C PHE A 158 -2.95 12.29 -6.94
N LEU A 159 -2.98 11.28 -7.82
CA LEU A 159 -2.80 9.87 -7.44
C LEU A 159 -1.38 9.58 -6.95
N THR A 160 -0.38 10.28 -7.48
CA THR A 160 1.04 10.14 -7.12
C THR A 160 1.46 11.03 -5.96
N ASP A 161 0.55 11.86 -5.43
CA ASP A 161 0.81 12.62 -4.22
C ASP A 161 1.19 11.65 -3.09
N PRO A 162 2.25 11.93 -2.30
CA PRO A 162 2.73 10.99 -1.29
C PRO A 162 1.67 10.52 -0.30
N VAL A 163 0.72 11.39 0.07
CA VAL A 163 -0.34 11.06 1.02
C VAL A 163 -1.41 10.21 0.34
N VAL A 164 -1.85 10.62 -0.85
CA VAL A 164 -2.87 9.91 -1.62
C VAL A 164 -2.39 8.52 -2.02
N SER A 165 -1.17 8.42 -2.54
CA SER A 165 -0.51 7.16 -2.91
C SER A 165 -0.41 6.21 -1.71
N SER A 166 0.00 6.73 -0.55
CA SER A 166 0.09 5.93 0.68
C SER A 166 -1.28 5.43 1.14
N ALA A 167 -2.32 6.27 1.00
CA ALA A 167 -3.70 5.89 1.30
C ALA A 167 -4.23 4.82 0.33
N LEU A 168 -3.98 4.96 -0.98
CA LEU A 168 -4.35 3.97 -1.99
C LEU A 168 -3.70 2.61 -1.70
N MET A 169 -2.40 2.59 -1.40
CA MET A 169 -1.71 1.35 -1.02
C MET A 169 -2.33 0.75 0.25
N SER A 170 -2.57 1.56 1.28
CA SER A 170 -3.13 1.08 2.56
C SER A 170 -4.53 0.51 2.39
N LEU A 171 -5.43 1.24 1.70
CA LEU A 171 -6.79 0.79 1.39
C LEU A 171 -6.76 -0.46 0.51
N GLY A 172 -5.82 -0.52 -0.43
CA GLY A 172 -5.51 -1.69 -1.25
C GLY A 172 -5.25 -2.94 -0.41
N LEU A 173 -4.26 -2.87 0.46
CA LEU A 173 -3.85 -3.98 1.34
C LEU A 173 -4.94 -4.33 2.37
N ILE A 174 -5.62 -3.34 2.96
CA ILE A 174 -6.75 -3.56 3.87
C ILE A 174 -7.88 -4.31 3.15
N GLY A 175 -8.23 -3.88 1.92
CA GLY A 175 -9.28 -4.51 1.12
C GLY A 175 -8.99 -5.98 0.86
N LEU A 176 -7.76 -6.29 0.42
CA LEU A 176 -7.31 -7.68 0.23
C LEU A 176 -7.30 -8.49 1.54
N PHE A 177 -6.90 -7.89 2.66
CA PHE A 177 -6.90 -8.57 3.96
C PHE A 177 -8.30 -8.94 4.42
N PHE A 178 -9.27 -8.03 4.30
CA PHE A 178 -10.66 -8.32 4.66
C PHE A 178 -11.31 -9.32 3.72
N GLU A 179 -10.92 -9.30 2.45
CA GLU A 179 -11.37 -10.29 1.46
C GLU A 179 -10.97 -11.70 1.86
N ILE A 180 -9.71 -11.93 2.24
CA ILE A 180 -9.22 -13.25 2.70
C ILE A 180 -9.99 -13.76 3.93
N LYS A 181 -10.44 -12.84 4.80
CA LYS A 181 -11.22 -13.18 6.00
C LYS A 181 -12.72 -13.34 5.74
N SER A 182 -13.19 -12.95 4.56
CA SER A 182 -14.61 -12.98 4.22
C SER A 182 -14.90 -14.22 3.36
N PRO A 183 -16.04 -14.89 3.56
CA PRO A 183 -16.44 -15.98 2.68
C PRO A 183 -16.87 -15.45 1.30
N GLY A 184 -16.20 -15.90 0.24
CA GLY A 184 -16.51 -15.57 -1.16
C GLY A 184 -15.78 -14.32 -1.68
N TRP A 185 -16.06 -13.95 -2.94
CA TRP A 185 -15.53 -12.71 -3.53
C TRP A 185 -16.45 -11.51 -3.23
N GLY A 186 -15.91 -10.43 -2.67
CA GLY A 186 -16.68 -9.30 -2.15
C GLY A 186 -16.28 -7.92 -2.66
N VAL A 187 -16.99 -6.93 -2.10
CA VAL A 187 -16.67 -5.50 -2.26
C VAL A 187 -15.27 -5.15 -1.73
N PRO A 188 -14.79 -5.68 -0.58
CA PRO A 188 -13.47 -5.33 -0.04
C PRO A 188 -12.32 -5.70 -0.99
N GLY A 189 -12.32 -6.91 -1.54
CA GLY A 189 -11.29 -7.35 -2.50
C GLY A 189 -11.30 -6.55 -3.79
N THR A 190 -12.48 -6.29 -4.34
CA THR A 190 -12.64 -5.46 -5.56
C THR A 190 -12.11 -4.05 -5.35
N LEU A 191 -12.50 -3.41 -4.24
CA LEU A 191 -12.02 -2.06 -3.91
C LEU A 191 -10.51 -2.07 -3.66
N GLY A 192 -10.00 -3.10 -2.99
CA GLY A 192 -8.57 -3.29 -2.77
C GLY A 192 -7.77 -3.37 -4.08
N LEU A 193 -8.23 -4.18 -5.03
CA LEU A 193 -7.63 -4.28 -6.36
C LEU A 193 -7.69 -2.97 -7.14
N ILE A 194 -8.80 -2.24 -7.08
CA ILE A 194 -8.92 -0.92 -7.72
C ILE A 194 -7.90 0.05 -7.13
N CYS A 195 -7.78 0.11 -5.79
CA CYS A 195 -6.81 0.98 -5.14
C CYS A 195 -5.36 0.63 -5.51
N LEU A 196 -5.02 -0.65 -5.55
CA LEU A 196 -3.69 -1.10 -5.99
C LEU A 196 -3.45 -0.83 -7.48
N ALA A 197 -4.45 -1.03 -8.34
CA ALA A 197 -4.35 -0.72 -9.76
C ALA A 197 -4.15 0.78 -10.00
N LEU A 198 -4.83 1.65 -9.24
CA LEU A 198 -4.60 3.10 -9.29
C LEU A 198 -3.21 3.47 -8.77
N PHE A 199 -2.74 2.83 -7.70
CA PHE A 199 -1.39 3.03 -7.17
C PHE A 199 -0.32 2.65 -8.21
N PHE A 200 -0.27 1.39 -8.64
CA PHE A 200 0.73 0.92 -9.60
C PHE A 200 0.58 1.60 -10.96
N GLY A 201 -0.66 1.78 -11.44
CA GLY A 201 -0.93 2.39 -12.74
C GLY A 201 -0.50 3.85 -12.80
N SER A 202 -0.76 4.65 -11.76
CA SER A 202 -0.30 6.04 -11.71
C SER A 202 1.23 6.15 -11.66
N HIS A 203 1.90 5.27 -10.92
CA HIS A 203 3.38 5.23 -10.84
C HIS A 203 4.02 4.72 -12.14
N TYR A 204 3.36 3.79 -12.83
CA TYR A 204 3.79 3.31 -14.14
C TYR A 204 3.73 4.42 -15.20
N ILE A 205 2.67 5.23 -15.21
CA ILE A 205 2.52 6.35 -16.17
C ILE A 205 3.65 7.39 -16.03
N ILE A 206 4.13 7.64 -14.80
CA ILE A 206 5.22 8.59 -14.56
C ILE A 206 6.60 7.95 -14.55
N ASN A 207 6.72 6.69 -15.01
CA ASN A 207 7.96 5.90 -15.02
C ASN A 207 8.63 5.74 -13.65
N LEU A 208 7.86 5.86 -12.55
CA LEU A 208 8.31 5.48 -11.21
C LEU A 208 8.15 3.99 -10.92
N ALA A 209 7.39 3.27 -11.74
CA ALA A 209 7.33 1.82 -11.70
C ALA A 209 7.51 1.28 -13.12
N SER A 210 8.30 0.24 -13.28
CA SER A 210 8.34 -0.57 -14.49
C SER A 210 7.41 -1.77 -14.36
N SER A 211 7.35 -2.59 -15.40
CA SER A 211 6.56 -3.83 -15.35
C SER A 211 7.13 -4.82 -14.32
N ILE A 212 8.41 -4.74 -13.98
CA ILE A 212 9.06 -5.72 -13.09
C ILE A 212 8.57 -5.60 -11.65
N GLU A 213 8.33 -4.38 -11.15
CA GLU A 213 7.87 -4.13 -9.78
C GLU A 213 6.44 -4.61 -9.58
N ILE A 214 5.59 -4.40 -10.60
CA ILE A 214 4.20 -4.89 -10.62
C ILE A 214 4.19 -6.42 -10.64
N ILE A 215 4.97 -7.03 -11.54
CA ILE A 215 5.08 -8.49 -11.63
C ILE A 215 5.62 -9.05 -10.30
N LEU A 216 6.64 -8.44 -9.72
CA LEU A 216 7.23 -8.86 -8.44
C LEU A 216 6.19 -8.85 -7.32
N PHE A 217 5.36 -7.81 -7.23
CA PHE A 217 4.27 -7.76 -6.26
C PHE A 217 3.29 -8.92 -6.44
N PHE A 218 2.80 -9.16 -7.67
CA PHE A 218 1.83 -10.23 -7.93
C PHE A 218 2.43 -11.64 -7.79
N VAL A 219 3.71 -11.82 -8.12
CA VAL A 219 4.45 -13.06 -7.83
C VAL A 219 4.51 -13.27 -6.32
N GLY A 220 4.77 -12.22 -5.54
CA GLY A 220 4.76 -12.30 -4.09
C GLY A 220 3.39 -12.68 -3.51
N VAL A 221 2.30 -12.11 -4.05
CA VAL A 221 0.93 -12.51 -3.71
C VAL A 221 0.69 -13.98 -4.06
N GLY A 222 1.12 -14.43 -5.24
CA GLY A 222 1.02 -15.84 -5.65
C GLY A 222 1.77 -16.79 -4.72
N LEU A 223 3.00 -16.44 -4.31
CA LEU A 223 3.79 -17.22 -3.36
C LEU A 223 3.11 -17.32 -1.98
N LEU A 224 2.49 -16.23 -1.50
CA LEU A 224 1.69 -16.26 -0.29
C LEU A 224 0.47 -17.17 -0.41
N LEU A 225 -0.23 -17.16 -1.55
CA LEU A 225 -1.35 -18.06 -1.77
C LEU A 225 -0.91 -19.52 -1.79
N VAL A 226 0.22 -19.83 -2.45
CA VAL A 226 0.80 -21.18 -2.43
C VAL A 226 1.16 -21.61 -1.01
N GLU A 227 1.78 -20.74 -0.21
CA GLU A 227 2.07 -21.02 1.20
C GLU A 227 0.78 -21.34 1.97
N ILE A 228 -0.26 -20.51 1.84
CA ILE A 228 -1.52 -20.66 2.59
C ILE A 228 -2.29 -21.93 2.20
N PHE A 229 -2.33 -22.28 0.91
CA PHE A 229 -3.20 -23.35 0.40
C PHE A 229 -2.49 -24.68 0.14
N VAL A 230 -1.17 -24.69 -0.07
CA VAL A 230 -0.44 -25.88 -0.52
C VAL A 230 0.57 -26.35 0.52
N ILE A 231 1.24 -25.44 1.23
CA ILE A 231 2.35 -25.78 2.11
C ILE A 231 1.87 -25.78 3.58
N PRO A 232 1.89 -26.91 4.29
CA PRO A 232 1.57 -26.92 5.70
C PRO A 232 2.71 -26.27 6.51
N GLY A 233 2.48 -25.07 7.03
CA GLY A 233 3.43 -24.34 7.88
C GLY A 233 3.61 -22.88 7.44
N PHE A 234 4.72 -22.26 7.87
CA PHE A 234 5.23 -21.01 7.30
C PHE A 234 6.68 -21.24 6.88
N GLY A 235 6.88 -21.46 5.58
CA GLY A 235 8.13 -21.83 4.97
C GLY A 235 8.75 -20.72 4.11
N VAL A 236 9.63 -21.14 3.21
CA VAL A 236 10.40 -20.25 2.33
C VAL A 236 9.48 -19.50 1.36
N ALA A 237 8.38 -20.10 0.89
CA ALA A 237 7.46 -19.43 -0.03
C ALA A 237 6.72 -18.27 0.67
N GLY A 238 6.33 -18.43 1.93
CA GLY A 238 5.78 -17.37 2.76
C GLY A 238 6.72 -16.17 2.89
N ILE A 239 7.96 -16.41 3.29
CA ILE A 239 8.98 -15.35 3.47
C ILE A 239 9.30 -14.67 2.13
N ALA A 240 9.55 -15.45 1.08
CA ALA A 240 9.83 -14.94 -0.25
C ALA A 240 8.65 -14.12 -0.79
N GLY A 241 7.41 -14.57 -0.55
CA GLY A 241 6.19 -13.86 -0.93
C GLY A 241 6.08 -12.48 -0.28
N ILE A 242 6.31 -12.40 1.04
CA ILE A 242 6.36 -11.11 1.76
C ILE A 242 7.47 -10.23 1.22
N ALA A 243 8.68 -10.77 1.01
CA ALA A 243 9.81 -10.02 0.49
C ALA A 243 9.53 -9.45 -0.91
N CYS A 244 8.90 -10.24 -1.79
CA CYS A 244 8.47 -9.81 -3.12
C CYS A 244 7.39 -8.73 -3.06
N ILE A 245 6.40 -8.85 -2.17
CA ILE A 245 5.35 -7.82 -1.99
C ILE A 245 5.96 -6.52 -1.49
N VAL A 246 6.71 -6.56 -0.39
CA VAL A 246 7.33 -5.37 0.22
C VAL A 246 8.33 -4.75 -0.74
N GLY A 247 9.14 -5.57 -1.41
CA GLY A 247 10.09 -5.12 -2.43
C GLY A 247 9.41 -4.49 -3.64
N GLY A 248 8.35 -5.08 -4.17
CA GLY A 248 7.59 -4.55 -5.31
C GLY A 248 6.92 -3.21 -4.98
N LEU A 249 6.31 -3.10 -3.80
CA LEU A 249 5.74 -1.83 -3.32
C LEU A 249 6.82 -0.76 -3.11
N TYR A 250 7.94 -1.12 -2.48
CA TYR A 250 9.05 -0.20 -2.24
C TYR A 250 9.65 0.32 -3.54
N LEU A 251 9.99 -0.58 -4.46
CA LEU A 251 10.61 -0.22 -5.75
C LEU A 251 9.67 0.63 -6.60
N SER A 252 8.35 0.40 -6.55
CA SER A 252 7.36 1.22 -7.26
C SER A 252 7.29 2.68 -6.78
N MET A 253 7.76 2.96 -5.56
CA MET A 253 7.84 4.33 -5.04
C MET A 253 9.20 4.98 -5.32
N VAL A 254 10.23 4.18 -5.58
CA VAL A 254 11.60 4.63 -5.83
C VAL A 254 11.84 4.88 -7.32
N GLY A 255 11.31 4.04 -8.21
CA GLY A 255 11.67 4.07 -9.64
C GLY A 255 12.84 3.18 -9.99
N ALA A 256 13.29 3.33 -11.25
CA ALA A 256 14.50 2.68 -11.73
C ALA A 256 15.67 3.00 -10.79
N LEU A 257 16.42 1.98 -10.38
CA LEU A 257 17.55 2.10 -9.44
C LEU A 257 18.74 2.90 -10.00
N GLU A 258 18.68 3.29 -11.27
CA GLU A 258 19.69 4.12 -11.92
C GLU A 258 19.60 5.56 -11.37
N ASN A 259 20.65 5.97 -10.64
CA ASN A 259 20.83 7.31 -10.03
C ASN A 259 19.98 7.62 -8.78
N VAL A 260 19.43 6.61 -8.10
CA VAL A 260 18.69 6.83 -6.85
C VAL A 260 19.62 7.24 -5.71
N THR A 261 19.22 8.28 -4.98
CA THR A 261 19.98 8.82 -3.85
C THR A 261 19.56 8.19 -2.51
N MET A 262 20.46 8.17 -1.53
CA MET A 262 20.15 7.63 -0.18
C MET A 262 18.95 8.33 0.51
N PRO A 263 18.78 9.66 0.40
CA PRO A 263 17.58 10.33 0.94
C PRO A 263 16.28 9.92 0.26
N GLU A 264 16.31 9.58 -1.04
CA GLU A 264 15.13 9.10 -1.77
C GLU A 264 14.75 7.69 -1.34
N LEU A 265 15.74 6.80 -1.17
CA LEU A 265 15.54 5.47 -0.59
C LEU A 265 14.93 5.58 0.82
N ALA A 266 15.51 6.43 1.67
CA ALA A 266 14.99 6.67 3.01
C ALA A 266 13.56 7.23 2.97
N GLY A 267 13.28 8.19 2.09
CA GLY A 267 11.95 8.76 1.89
C GLY A 267 10.92 7.72 1.47
N ALA A 268 11.26 6.84 0.53
CA ALA A 268 10.40 5.73 0.12
C ALA A 268 10.16 4.74 1.27
N ALA A 269 11.20 4.45 2.07
CA ALA A 269 11.09 3.57 3.23
C ALA A 269 10.15 4.16 4.29
N TYR A 270 10.24 5.47 4.57
CA TYR A 270 9.33 6.14 5.50
C TYR A 270 7.88 6.14 5.00
N ARG A 271 7.65 6.37 3.70
CA ARG A 271 6.30 6.32 3.13
C ARG A 271 5.71 4.92 3.20
N LEU A 272 6.49 3.91 2.81
CA LEU A 272 6.09 2.51 2.90
C LEU A 272 5.82 2.10 4.35
N GLY A 273 6.71 2.42 5.27
CA GLY A 273 6.54 2.14 6.70
C GLY A 273 5.31 2.84 7.27
N GLY A 274 5.09 4.12 6.96
CA GLY A 274 3.93 4.88 7.38
C GLY A 274 2.61 4.31 6.84
N ALA A 275 2.59 3.89 5.58
CA ALA A 275 1.43 3.26 4.97
C ALA A 275 1.17 1.84 5.52
N LEU A 276 2.20 1.03 5.78
CA LEU A 276 2.04 -0.27 6.44
C LEU A 276 1.51 -0.11 7.87
N LEU A 277 2.03 0.86 8.63
CA LEU A 277 1.49 1.21 9.94
C LEU A 277 0.04 1.69 9.85
N GLY A 278 -0.27 2.56 8.90
CA GLY A 278 -1.64 3.01 8.61
C GLY A 278 -2.57 1.86 8.22
N THR A 279 -2.07 0.89 7.47
CA THR A 279 -2.77 -0.35 7.11
C THR A 279 -3.10 -1.16 8.36
N ILE A 280 -2.13 -1.36 9.26
CA ILE A 280 -2.33 -2.11 10.51
C ILE A 280 -3.34 -1.40 11.41
N LEU A 281 -3.15 -0.10 11.65
CA LEU A 281 -4.06 0.70 12.50
C LEU A 281 -5.47 0.76 11.90
N GLY A 282 -5.58 1.00 10.60
CA GLY A 282 -6.84 1.01 9.87
C GLY A 282 -7.54 -0.34 9.94
N ALA A 283 -6.82 -1.44 9.72
CA ALA A 283 -7.34 -2.80 9.87
C ALA A 283 -7.78 -3.09 11.30
N MET A 284 -7.06 -2.64 12.33
CA MET A 284 -7.44 -2.78 13.74
C MET A 284 -8.74 -2.01 14.07
N VAL A 285 -8.84 -0.76 13.62
CA VAL A 285 -10.03 0.07 13.78
C VAL A 285 -11.22 -0.58 13.06
N LEU A 286 -11.05 -0.97 11.80
CA LEU A 286 -12.10 -1.66 11.06
C LEU A 286 -12.47 -2.99 11.72
N ALA A 287 -11.52 -3.83 12.13
CA ALA A 287 -11.84 -5.07 12.83
C ALA A 287 -12.61 -4.84 14.15
N ARG A 288 -12.36 -3.72 14.86
CA ARG A 288 -13.08 -3.35 16.08
C ARG A 288 -14.50 -2.83 15.81
N PHE A 289 -14.69 -2.01 14.79
CA PHE A 289 -15.95 -1.28 14.55
C PHE A 289 -16.82 -1.87 13.44
N PHE A 290 -16.21 -2.46 12.41
CA PHE A 290 -16.88 -2.98 11.23
C PHE A 290 -17.88 -4.12 11.53
N PRO A 291 -17.61 -5.06 12.47
CA PRO A 291 -18.60 -6.07 12.84
C PRO A 291 -19.90 -5.51 13.43
N ARG A 292 -19.89 -4.26 13.91
CA ARG A 292 -21.08 -3.58 14.46
C ARG A 292 -21.95 -2.91 13.39
N THR A 293 -21.46 -2.81 12.16
CA THR A 293 -22.17 -2.14 11.05
C THR A 293 -23.31 -3.00 10.49
N SER A 294 -24.29 -2.35 9.85
CA SER A 294 -25.42 -3.04 9.20
C SER A 294 -24.98 -3.86 7.98
N ILE A 295 -23.86 -3.48 7.35
CA ILE A 295 -23.30 -4.13 6.17
C ILE A 295 -22.72 -5.49 6.52
N TRP A 296 -21.94 -5.60 7.62
CA TRP A 296 -21.42 -6.88 8.10
C TRP A 296 -22.54 -7.87 8.46
N ARG A 297 -23.62 -7.40 9.09
CA ARG A 297 -24.81 -8.23 9.42
C ARG A 297 -25.62 -8.70 8.21
N ARG A 298 -25.47 -8.06 7.05
CA ARG A 298 -26.11 -8.48 5.79
C ARG A 298 -25.22 -9.39 4.95
N LEU A 299 -23.89 -9.28 5.08
CA LEU A 299 -22.90 -10.08 4.36
C LEU A 299 -22.53 -11.38 5.09
N SER A 300 -22.47 -11.35 6.43
CA SER A 300 -22.45 -12.57 7.21
C SER A 300 -23.88 -13.12 7.28
N LEU A 301 -24.14 -14.23 6.58
CA LEU A 301 -25.32 -15.03 6.90
C LEU A 301 -25.23 -15.38 8.39
N GLY A 302 -26.18 -14.87 9.16
CA GLY A 302 -26.24 -14.97 10.61
C GLY A 302 -26.50 -16.39 11.11
N SER A 303 -25.54 -17.27 10.93
CA SER A 303 -25.40 -18.50 11.71
C SER A 303 -23.93 -18.62 12.13
N GLU A 304 -23.51 -17.72 13.02
CA GLU A 304 -22.48 -18.11 13.98
C GLU A 304 -23.00 -19.36 14.68
N PHE A 305 -22.36 -20.50 14.45
CA PHE A 305 -22.54 -21.69 15.28
C PHE A 305 -21.88 -21.43 16.65
N THR A 306 -22.39 -20.44 17.38
CA THR A 306 -22.02 -20.19 18.76
C THR A 306 -22.67 -21.26 19.62
N ARG A 307 -21.83 -22.04 20.33
CA ARG A 307 -22.25 -23.07 21.31
C ARG A 307 -23.29 -22.56 22.34
N ASP A 308 -23.37 -21.25 22.55
CA ASP A 308 -24.30 -20.59 23.46
C ASP A 308 -25.77 -20.58 23.00
N LYS A 309 -26.09 -20.89 21.74
CA LYS A 309 -27.48 -20.94 21.24
C LYS A 309 -28.08 -22.34 21.14
N GLY A 310 -27.50 -23.33 21.83
CA GLY A 310 -28.17 -24.62 22.02
C GLY A 310 -28.43 -25.42 20.74
N TYR A 311 -27.61 -25.23 19.70
CA TYR A 311 -27.61 -26.13 18.55
C TYR A 311 -26.83 -27.39 18.92
N VAL A 312 -27.47 -28.28 19.68
CA VAL A 312 -26.99 -29.66 19.79
C VAL A 312 -27.39 -30.33 18.49
N SER A 313 -26.43 -30.80 17.72
CA SER A 313 -26.64 -31.61 16.51
C SER A 313 -27.18 -33.02 16.82
N SER A 314 -28.00 -33.15 17.86
CA SER A 314 -28.64 -34.38 18.30
C SER A 314 -30.08 -34.05 18.68
N ASP A 315 -31.03 -34.88 18.25
CA ASP A 315 -32.41 -34.77 18.75
C ASP A 315 -32.40 -34.69 20.28
N ASP A 316 -33.29 -33.89 20.87
CA ASP A 316 -33.41 -33.81 22.32
C ASP A 316 -34.05 -35.09 22.86
N TYR A 317 -33.18 -36.05 23.22
CA TYR A 317 -33.58 -37.33 23.78
C TYR A 317 -33.96 -37.25 25.27
N SER A 318 -33.92 -36.07 25.91
CA SER A 318 -34.28 -35.90 27.33
C SER A 318 -35.69 -36.42 27.64
N SER A 319 -36.61 -36.30 26.69
CA SER A 319 -37.99 -36.82 26.78
C SER A 319 -38.10 -38.35 26.87
N TYR A 320 -37.02 -39.09 26.59
CA TYR A 320 -37.00 -40.55 26.70
C TYR A 320 -36.53 -41.04 28.07
N VAL A 321 -36.01 -40.16 28.94
CA VAL A 321 -35.62 -40.56 30.30
C VAL A 321 -36.83 -41.12 31.04
N GLY A 322 -36.69 -42.33 31.58
CA GLY A 322 -37.75 -43.06 32.28
C GLY A 322 -38.64 -43.94 31.40
N LYS A 323 -38.54 -43.86 30.06
CA LYS A 323 -39.28 -44.76 29.16
C LYS A 323 -38.73 -46.18 29.23
N ILE A 324 -39.65 -47.14 29.14
CA ILE A 324 -39.35 -48.57 29.09
C ILE A 324 -39.48 -49.01 27.63
N GLY A 325 -38.49 -49.74 27.16
CA GLY A 325 -38.41 -50.32 25.83
C GLY A 325 -37.87 -51.73 25.90
N VAL A 326 -37.50 -52.27 24.75
CA VAL A 326 -36.97 -53.64 24.63
C VAL A 326 -35.64 -53.60 23.91
N ALA A 327 -34.64 -54.35 24.39
CA ALA A 327 -33.37 -54.51 23.71
C ALA A 327 -33.59 -55.27 22.38
N HIS A 328 -33.36 -54.63 21.24
CA HIS A 328 -33.50 -55.30 19.92
C HIS A 328 -32.26 -56.13 19.58
N THR A 329 -31.08 -55.66 19.99
CA THR A 329 -29.82 -56.41 19.91
C THR A 329 -29.28 -56.66 21.33
N PRO A 330 -28.41 -57.66 21.52
CA PRO A 330 -27.68 -57.79 22.78
C PRO A 330 -26.83 -56.52 23.04
N LEU A 331 -26.83 -56.00 24.26
CA LEU A 331 -26.13 -54.76 24.60
C LEU A 331 -24.81 -55.05 25.32
N ARG A 332 -23.66 -54.75 24.69
CA ARG A 332 -22.29 -55.01 25.23
C ARG A 332 -21.24 -53.96 24.82
N PRO A 333 -21.11 -52.82 25.53
CA PRO A 333 -22.16 -52.18 26.31
C PRO A 333 -23.17 -51.45 25.42
N SER A 334 -22.90 -51.30 24.11
CA SER A 334 -23.77 -50.62 23.15
C SER A 334 -24.59 -51.60 22.31
N GLY A 335 -25.74 -51.15 21.82
CA GLY A 335 -26.60 -51.85 20.88
C GLY A 335 -27.87 -51.05 20.61
N VAL A 336 -28.89 -51.68 20.03
CA VAL A 336 -30.15 -51.02 19.64
C VAL A 336 -31.27 -51.40 20.59
N GLY A 337 -31.97 -50.39 21.12
CA GLY A 337 -33.21 -50.55 21.87
C GLY A 337 -34.41 -50.00 21.10
N ILE A 338 -35.59 -50.59 21.27
CA ILE A 338 -36.84 -50.10 20.70
C ILE A 338 -37.65 -49.43 21.80
N PHE A 339 -37.97 -48.15 21.62
CA PHE A 339 -38.80 -47.34 22.52
C PHE A 339 -39.87 -46.63 21.67
N ASP A 340 -41.15 -46.78 22.02
CA ASP A 340 -42.28 -46.23 21.25
C ASP A 340 -42.17 -46.47 19.74
N ASP A 341 -41.90 -47.73 19.35
CA ASP A 341 -41.69 -48.20 17.96
C ASP A 341 -40.51 -47.56 17.20
N LYS A 342 -39.63 -46.81 17.90
CA LYS A 342 -38.40 -46.24 17.33
C LYS A 342 -37.17 -47.02 17.77
N ARG A 343 -36.29 -47.31 16.81
CA ARG A 343 -34.97 -47.89 17.05
C ARG A 343 -34.00 -46.78 17.47
N LEU A 344 -33.43 -46.90 18.66
CA LEU A 344 -32.49 -45.94 19.22
C LEU A 344 -31.19 -46.66 19.64
N ASP A 345 -30.05 -46.02 19.40
CA ASP A 345 -28.76 -46.50 19.89
C ASP A 345 -28.66 -46.24 21.38
N VAL A 346 -28.46 -47.31 22.14
CA VAL A 346 -28.41 -47.29 23.61
C VAL A 346 -27.14 -47.93 24.14
N VAL A 347 -26.74 -47.50 25.33
CA VAL A 347 -25.54 -47.97 26.02
C VAL A 347 -25.90 -48.36 27.44
N THR A 348 -25.52 -49.57 27.87
CA THR A 348 -25.70 -50.02 29.25
C THR A 348 -24.73 -49.32 30.20
N GLU A 349 -25.05 -49.29 31.49
CA GLU A 349 -24.11 -48.82 32.54
C GLU A 349 -22.94 -49.80 32.82
N GLY A 350 -22.78 -50.84 32.00
CA GLY A 350 -21.68 -51.81 32.09
C GLY A 350 -22.15 -53.27 32.19
N GLU A 351 -23.43 -53.50 32.43
CA GLU A 351 -24.02 -54.85 32.49
C GLU A 351 -24.35 -55.39 31.09
N PHE A 352 -24.16 -56.69 30.89
CA PHE A 352 -24.62 -57.34 29.67
C PHE A 352 -26.15 -57.53 29.73
N ILE A 353 -26.86 -57.04 28.71
CA ILE A 353 -28.30 -57.26 28.55
C ILE A 353 -28.54 -58.06 27.26
N GLU A 354 -29.27 -59.17 27.36
CA GLU A 354 -29.65 -59.99 26.20
C GLU A 354 -30.70 -59.29 25.33
N ALA A 355 -30.80 -59.70 24.07
CA ALA A 355 -31.89 -59.25 23.20
C ALA A 355 -33.25 -59.68 23.80
N GLU A 356 -34.29 -58.92 23.47
CA GLU A 356 -35.67 -59.08 23.92
C GLU A 356 -35.94 -58.81 25.41
N GLN A 357 -34.92 -58.41 26.18
CA GLN A 357 -35.11 -58.01 27.58
C GLN A 357 -35.67 -56.58 27.69
N PRO A 358 -36.55 -56.33 28.69
CA PRO A 358 -37.05 -54.98 28.98
C PRO A 358 -35.93 -54.10 29.55
N ILE A 359 -35.79 -52.92 28.96
CA ILE A 359 -34.77 -51.94 29.33
C ILE A 359 -35.40 -50.57 29.59
N LYS A 360 -34.85 -49.82 30.52
CA LYS A 360 -35.30 -48.46 30.86
C LYS A 360 -34.17 -47.47 30.68
N ILE A 361 -34.48 -46.32 30.07
CA ILE A 361 -33.52 -45.22 29.92
C ILE A 361 -33.38 -44.52 31.27
N VAL A 362 -32.19 -44.58 31.85
CA VAL A 362 -31.88 -44.02 33.16
C VAL A 362 -31.32 -42.59 33.06
N ARG A 363 -30.58 -42.28 32.00
CA ARG A 363 -30.03 -40.94 31.74
C ARG A 363 -29.67 -40.74 30.27
N VAL A 364 -29.60 -39.49 29.85
CA VAL A 364 -29.18 -39.09 28.49
C VAL A 364 -27.93 -38.23 28.61
N GLU A 365 -26.86 -38.62 27.93
CA GLU A 365 -25.59 -37.89 27.87
C GLU A 365 -25.32 -37.47 26.41
N GLY A 366 -25.81 -36.29 26.03
CA GLY A 366 -25.76 -35.82 24.65
C GLY A 366 -26.52 -36.75 23.70
N TYR A 367 -25.81 -37.44 22.80
CA TYR A 367 -26.39 -38.41 21.87
C TYR A 367 -26.48 -39.85 22.44
N ARG A 368 -25.98 -40.10 23.66
CA ARG A 368 -25.94 -41.44 24.26
C ARG A 368 -27.11 -41.62 25.22
N LEU A 369 -27.96 -42.60 24.91
CA LEU A 369 -29.06 -43.05 25.78
C LEU A 369 -28.55 -44.17 26.69
N ILE A 370 -28.47 -43.89 27.98
CA ILE A 370 -27.97 -44.87 28.95
C ILE A 370 -29.13 -45.68 29.51
N VAL A 371 -29.05 -47.01 29.40
CA VAL A 371 -30.12 -47.94 29.75
C VAL A 371 -29.72 -48.93 30.84
N ARG A 372 -30.71 -49.42 31.59
CA ARG A 372 -30.58 -50.49 32.57
C ARG A 372 -31.70 -51.53 32.36
N GLU A 373 -31.44 -52.78 32.72
CA GLU A 373 -32.45 -53.84 32.73
C GLU A 373 -33.59 -53.50 33.71
N GLU A 374 -34.84 -53.59 33.27
CA GLU A 374 -36.02 -53.37 34.12
C GLU A 374 -36.59 -54.73 34.57
N LYS A 375 -36.23 -55.16 35.79
CA LYS A 375 -36.74 -56.42 36.36
C LYS A 375 -38.24 -56.31 36.64
N ALA A 376 -39.04 -57.19 36.04
CA ALA A 376 -40.48 -57.26 36.28
C ALA A 376 -40.79 -57.42 37.78
N ARG A 377 -41.52 -56.47 38.37
CA ARG A 377 -42.05 -56.60 39.75
C ARG A 377 -43.01 -57.79 39.80
N SER A 378 -42.57 -58.90 40.39
CA SER A 378 -43.44 -60.04 40.72
C SER A 378 -44.57 -59.58 41.64
N HIS A 379 -45.82 -59.75 41.18
CA HIS A 379 -47.01 -59.69 42.01
C HIS A 379 -46.86 -60.66 43.20
N ARG A 380 -46.72 -60.14 44.43
CA ARG A 380 -47.12 -60.88 45.63
C ARG A 380 -48.63 -60.75 45.74
N ARG A 381 -49.35 -61.84 45.47
CA ARG A 381 -50.71 -62.08 45.95
C ARG A 381 -50.64 -63.06 47.12
N ASP A 382 -51.50 -62.80 48.09
CA ASP A 382 -51.54 -63.28 49.46
C ASP A 382 -51.80 -64.78 49.63
N SER A 383 -51.44 -65.31 50.82
CA SER A 383 -52.38 -66.13 51.59
C SER A 383 -51.93 -66.29 53.05
N ALA A 384 -52.83 -65.93 53.96
CA ALA A 384 -52.83 -66.29 55.36
C ALA A 384 -53.00 -67.81 55.57
N ALA A 385 -52.59 -68.26 56.77
CA ALA A 385 -52.99 -69.45 57.55
C ALA A 385 -51.79 -70.30 58.01
N GLY A 386 -51.66 -70.45 59.34
CA GLY A 386 -50.66 -71.26 60.03
C GLY A 386 -50.32 -70.67 61.38
#